data_AF-X1KUE1-F1
#
_entry.id   AF-X1KUE1-F1
#
_cell.length_a   1.000
_cell.length_b   1.000
_cell.length_c   1.000
_cell.angle_alpha   90.00
_cell.angle_beta   90.00
_cell.angle_gamma   90.00
#
_symmetry.space_group_name_H-M   'P 1'
#
loop_
_entity.id
_entity.type
_entity.pdbx_description
1 polymer ?
#
loop_
_entity_poly.entity_id
_entity_poly.type
_entity_poly.pdbx_seq_one_letter_code
_entity_poly.pdbx_strand_id
1 'polypeptide(L)' 'KITDGVYQQERWPSFKGLFASGDVNTYTTQSIIKVLSREYTKGVVQDDGTVLPFVLDGLP' A
#
# COMPACT_ATOMS: atom_id res chain seq x y z
N LYS A 1 10.93 4.64 9.47
CA LYS A 1 9.74 5.49 9.74
C LYS A 1 10.22 6.93 9.76
N ILE A 2 9.58 7.84 9.01
CA ILE A 2 9.95 9.27 8.99
C ILE A 2 9.11 10.03 10.03
N THR A 3 7.78 9.92 9.91
CA THR A 3 6.80 10.47 10.86
C THR A 3 5.66 9.47 11.07
N ASP A 4 4.68 9.79 11.93
CA ASP A 4 3.45 8.99 12.03
C ASP A 4 2.74 8.93 10.69
N GLY A 5 2.36 7.71 10.28
CA GLY A 5 1.75 7.45 8.98
C GLY A 5 2.70 7.55 7.78
N VAL A 6 3.96 7.97 7.93
CA VAL A 6 4.89 8.18 6.79
C VAL A 6 6.15 7.34 6.93
N TYR A 7 6.41 6.51 5.92
CA TYR A 7 7.48 5.52 5.91
C TYR A 7 8.31 5.63 4.65
N GLN A 8 9.62 5.66 4.79
CA GLN A 8 10.54 5.48 3.67
C GLN A 8 10.84 3.99 3.50
N GLN A 9 10.85 3.53 2.25
CA GLN A 9 11.26 2.19 1.89
C GLN A 9 12.16 2.24 0.65
N GLU A 10 13.21 1.42 0.67
CA GLU A 10 14.02 1.17 -0.51
C GLU A 10 13.30 0.22 -1.46
N ARG A 11 13.17 0.66 -2.71
CA ARG A 11 12.69 -0.14 -3.83
C ARG A 11 13.89 -0.68 -4.59
N TRP A 12 13.97 -1.99 -4.59
CA TRP A 12 14.94 -2.74 -5.37
C TRP A 12 14.32 -3.05 -6.74
N PRO A 13 15.05 -2.80 -7.83
CA PRO A 13 14.59 -3.17 -9.15
C PRO A 13 14.49 -4.69 -9.24
N SER A 14 13.37 -5.18 -9.77
CA SER A 14 13.25 -6.60 -10.12
C SER A 14 14.06 -6.90 -11.37
N PHE A 15 14.41 -8.17 -11.58
CA PHE A 15 15.14 -8.58 -12.78
C PHE A 15 14.46 -8.12 -14.06
N LYS A 16 13.13 -8.30 -14.18
CA LYS A 16 12.33 -7.77 -15.30
C LYS A 16 12.40 -6.24 -15.42
N GLY A 17 12.40 -5.54 -14.29
CA GLY A 17 12.48 -4.07 -14.24
C GLY A 17 13.79 -3.52 -14.81
N LEU A 18 14.91 -4.23 -14.60
CA LEU A 18 16.22 -3.86 -15.15
C LEU A 18 16.28 -3.94 -16.68
N PHE A 19 15.63 -4.92 -17.30
CA PHE A 19 15.56 -4.99 -18.77
C PHE A 19 14.62 -3.95 -19.36
N ALA A 20 13.55 -3.59 -18.62
CA ALA A 20 12.61 -2.56 -19.05
C ALA A 20 13.19 -1.13 -18.97
N SER A 21 14.22 -0.89 -18.14
CA SER A 21 14.84 0.44 -18.02
C SER A 21 15.80 0.79 -19.17
N GLY A 22 16.12 -0.15 -20.07
CA GLY A 22 17.01 0.08 -21.22
C GLY A 22 18.50 0.17 -20.87
N ASP A 23 18.83 0.26 -19.59
CA ASP A 23 20.19 0.23 -19.05
C ASP A 23 20.27 -0.82 -17.93
N VAL A 24 20.75 -2.01 -18.30
CA VAL A 24 20.86 -3.20 -17.42
C VAL A 24 22.13 -3.16 -16.57
N ASN A 25 23.11 -2.35 -16.95
CA ASN A 25 24.40 -2.26 -16.25
C ASN A 25 24.32 -1.35 -15.01
N THR A 26 23.29 -0.52 -14.92
CA THR A 26 23.11 0.44 -13.82
C THR A 26 22.08 -0.05 -12.82
N TYR A 27 22.54 -0.68 -11.73
CA TYR A 27 21.69 -1.15 -10.64
C TYR A 27 21.33 0.02 -9.70
N THR A 28 20.20 0.68 -9.95
CA THR A 28 19.77 1.84 -9.16
C THR A 28 18.67 1.45 -8.16
N THR A 29 18.97 1.55 -6.86
CA THR A 29 17.95 1.45 -5.79
C THR A 29 17.24 2.79 -5.66
N GLN A 30 15.90 2.78 -5.54
CA GLN A 30 15.11 4.00 -5.41
C GLN A 30 14.51 4.12 -4.01
N SER A 31 14.46 5.32 -3.45
CA SER A 31 13.70 5.58 -2.21
C SER A 31 12.25 5.93 -2.54
N ILE A 32 11.30 5.26 -1.88
CA ILE A 32 9.86 5.56 -1.96
C ILE A 32 9.36 6.00 -0.59
N ILE A 33 8.57 7.07 -0.57
CA ILE A 33 7.80 7.49 0.59
C ILE A 33 6.39 6.92 0.50
N LYS A 34 5.97 6.19 1.53
CA LYS A 34 4.64 5.61 1.69
C LYS A 34 3.89 6.36 2.79
N VAL A 35 2.78 6.97 2.42
CA VAL A 35 1.80 7.53 3.36
C VAL A 35 0.74 6.46 3.60
N LEU A 36 0.67 5.95 4.83
CA LEU A 36 -0.29 4.93 5.27
C LEU A 36 -1.47 5.62 5.93
N SER A 37 -2.58 5.69 5.21
CA SER A 37 -3.90 6.03 5.75
C SER A 37 -4.73 4.75 5.92
N ARG A 38 -5.41 4.60 7.05
CA ARG A 38 -6.37 3.52 7.26
C ARG A 38 -7.67 3.88 6.55
N GLU A 39 -8.02 3.13 5.52
CA GLU A 39 -9.33 3.20 4.87
C GLU A 39 -10.02 1.85 5.07
N TYR A 40 -11.12 1.85 5.84
CA TYR A 40 -11.87 0.64 6.16
C TYR A 40 -13.05 0.51 5.20
N THR A 41 -12.87 -0.25 4.13
CA THR A 41 -13.92 -0.50 3.12
C THR A 41 -14.65 -1.82 3.33
N LYS A 42 -14.36 -2.56 4.40
CA LYS A 42 -14.93 -3.90 4.67
C LYS A 42 -16.24 -3.87 5.47
N GLY A 43 -16.84 -2.70 5.63
CA GLY A 43 -18.00 -2.49 6.47
C GLY A 43 -18.38 -1.02 6.60
N VAL A 44 -19.44 -0.76 7.34
CA VAL A 44 -19.85 0.62 7.70
C VAL A 44 -19.11 1.03 8.96
N VAL A 45 -18.31 2.09 8.87
CA VAL A 45 -17.61 2.69 10.01
C VAL A 45 -18.60 3.55 10.77
N GLN A 46 -18.81 3.26 12.05
CA GLN A 46 -19.65 4.04 12.96
C GLN A 46 -18.87 5.22 13.55
N ASP A 47 -19.59 6.20 14.10
CA ASP A 47 -19.01 7.43 14.69
C ASP A 47 -18.10 7.14 15.90
N ASP A 48 -18.26 6.00 16.55
CA ASP A 48 -17.42 5.50 17.66
C ASP A 48 -16.14 4.78 17.19
N GLY A 49 -15.96 4.63 15.88
CA GLY A 49 -14.84 3.90 15.27
C GLY A 49 -15.05 2.40 15.11
N THR A 50 -16.20 1.86 15.50
CA THR A 50 -16.55 0.45 15.29
C THR A 50 -16.86 0.19 13.82
N VAL A 51 -16.40 -0.94 13.28
CA VAL A 51 -16.70 -1.34 11.89
C VAL A 51 -17.74 -2.46 11.87
N LEU A 52 -18.92 -2.18 11.34
CA LEU A 52 -19.96 -3.19 11.11
C LEU A 52 -19.73 -3.89 9.77
N PRO A 53 -19.60 -5.22 9.72
CA PRO A 53 -19.49 -5.96 8.46
C PRO A 53 -20.68 -5.69 7.55
N PHE A 54 -20.47 -5.69 6.23
CA PHE A 54 -21.60 -5.68 5.29
C PHE A 54 -22.43 -6.95 5.48
N VAL A 55 -23.74 -6.77 5.63
CA VAL A 55 -24.69 -7.87 5.60
C VAL A 55 -24.94 -8.22 4.14
N LEU A 56 -24.80 -9.49 3.79
CA LEU A 56 -25.21 -9.98 2.47
C LEU A 56 -26.73 -10.17 2.51
N ASP A 57 -27.48 -9.20 1.99
CA ASP A 57 -28.94 -9.33 1.86
C ASP A 57 -29.27 -10.44 0.85
N GLY A 58 -29.60 -11.65 1.34
CA GLY A 58 -30.02 -12.75 0.47
C GLY A 58 -29.80 -14.19 0.97
N LEU A 59 -29.42 -14.43 2.22
CA LEU A 59 -29.48 -15.79 2.77
C LEU A 59 -30.88 -16.06 3.36
N PRO A 60 -31.58 -17.12 2.93
CA PRO A 60 -32.78 -17.58 3.62
C PRO A 60 -32.50 -18.04 5.05
#